data_AF-A0A976HNP5-F1
#
_entry.id   AF-A0A976HNP5-F1
#
_cell.length_a   1.000
_cell.length_b   1.000
_cell.length_c   1.000
_cell.angle_alpha   90.00
_cell.angle_beta   90.00
_cell.angle_gamma   90.00
#
_symmetry.space_group_name_H-M   'P 1'
#
loop_
_entity.id
_entity.type
_entity.pdbx_description
1 polymer ?
#
loop_
_entity_poly.entity_id
_entity_poly.type
_entity_poly.pdbx_seq_one_letter_code
_entity_poly.pdbx_strand_id
1 'polypeptide(L)'
;IRALQAIAPLAPRLLVLGGGGYNPWSVGRLWTLIWGTLSGQPVPDRLPPEAVAVLSALSWHGGGRPPPDPALLSTLIDPPREGPLRPEIRDRLAVLSRR
;
A
#
# COMPACT_ATOMS: atom_id res chain seq x y z
N ILE A 1 -2.57 -1.18 4.83
CA ILE A 1 -2.85 -2.50 5.44
C ILE A 1 -4.30 -2.68 5.93
N ARG A 2 -4.99 -1.62 6.40
CA ARG A 2 -6.38 -1.69 6.92
C ARG A 2 -7.36 -2.47 6.04
N ALA A 3 -7.33 -2.27 4.71
CA ALA A 3 -8.19 -3.02 3.79
C ALA A 3 -7.97 -4.53 3.84
N LEU A 4 -6.71 -4.98 3.88
CA LEU A 4 -6.37 -6.40 4.04
C LEU A 4 -6.91 -6.94 5.37
N GLN A 5 -6.73 -6.19 6.46
CA GLN A 5 -7.22 -6.58 7.79
C GLN A 5 -8.75 -6.66 7.86
N ALA A 6 -9.47 -5.81 7.11
CA ALA A 6 -10.92 -5.85 7.03
C ALA A 6 -11.44 -7.02 6.18
N ILE A 7 -10.70 -7.40 5.12
CA ILE A 7 -11.09 -8.48 4.21
C ILE A 7 -10.69 -9.85 4.75
N ALA A 8 -9.54 -9.96 5.42
CA ALA A 8 -8.99 -11.23 5.90
C ALA A 8 -9.95 -12.10 6.73
N PRO A 9 -10.75 -11.56 7.68
CA PRO A 9 -11.65 -12.39 8.48
C PRO A 9 -12.93 -12.81 7.73
N LEU A 10 -13.18 -12.30 6.51
CA LEU A 10 -14.40 -12.62 5.75
C LEU A 10 -14.36 -14.02 5.11
N ALA A 11 -13.19 -14.67 5.08
CA ALA A 11 -13.02 -16.02 4.54
C ALA A 11 -11.93 -16.78 5.30
N PRO A 12 -12.00 -18.11 5.39
CA PRO A 12 -10.99 -18.91 6.09
C PRO A 12 -9.63 -18.95 5.37
N ARG A 13 -9.59 -18.65 4.08
CA ARG A 13 -8.38 -18.63 3.25
C ARG A 13 -8.45 -17.48 2.26
N LEU A 14 -7.31 -16.87 1.97
CA LEU A 14 -7.19 -15.75 1.03
C LEU A 14 -6.31 -16.13 -0.14
N LEU A 15 -6.74 -15.76 -1.35
CA LEU A 15 -5.87 -15.65 -2.50
C LEU A 15 -5.56 -14.17 -2.73
N VAL A 16 -4.31 -13.76 -2.51
CA VAL A 16 -3.88 -12.37 -2.63
C VAL A 16 -3.10 -12.22 -3.93
N LEU A 17 -3.71 -11.54 -4.91
CA LEU A 17 -3.19 -11.42 -6.26
C LEU A 17 -2.71 -10.02 -6.58
N GLY A 18 -1.73 -9.96 -7.48
CA GLY A 18 -1.21 -8.74 -8.08
C GLY A 18 -2.25 -7.91 -8.84
N GLY A 19 -1.76 -6.86 -9.49
CA GLY A 19 -2.55 -6.00 -10.35
C GLY A 19 -1.69 -4.87 -10.89
N GLY A 20 -2.33 -3.79 -11.34
CA GLY A 20 -1.61 -2.58 -11.75
C GLY A 20 -0.87 -1.91 -10.56
N GLY A 21 0.28 -1.31 -10.85
CA GLY A 21 1.12 -0.63 -9.86
C GLY A 21 2.34 -0.02 -10.53
N TYR A 22 2.25 1.24 -10.94
CA TYR A 22 3.20 1.83 -11.89
C TYR A 22 4.20 2.81 -11.27
N ASN A 23 4.05 3.11 -9.98
CA ASN A 23 5.07 3.82 -9.21
C ASN A 23 5.96 2.75 -8.53
N PRO A 24 7.25 2.65 -8.90
CA PRO A 24 8.11 1.54 -8.47
C PRO A 24 8.36 1.56 -6.94
N TRP A 25 8.41 2.74 -6.31
CA TRP A 25 8.54 2.86 -4.86
C TRP A 25 7.26 2.46 -4.13
N SER A 26 6.11 2.97 -4.59
CA SER A 26 4.82 2.68 -3.94
C SER A 26 4.46 1.20 -4.05
N VAL A 27 4.66 0.57 -5.22
CA VAL A 27 4.33 -0.83 -5.43
C VAL A 27 5.21 -1.75 -4.57
N GLY A 28 6.53 -1.50 -4.53
CA GLY A 28 7.45 -2.29 -3.71
C GLY A 28 7.10 -2.23 -2.22
N ARG A 29 6.84 -1.03 -1.69
CA ARG A 29 6.45 -0.83 -0.28
C ARG A 29 5.10 -1.47 0.05
N LEU A 30 4.09 -1.26 -0.79
CA LEU A 30 2.75 -1.80 -0.58
C LEU A 30 2.77 -3.34 -0.50
N TRP A 31 3.43 -3.99 -1.46
CA TRP A 31 3.49 -5.44 -1.53
C TRP A 31 4.35 -6.05 -0.42
N THR A 32 5.44 -5.38 -0.03
CA THR A 32 6.25 -5.77 1.14
C THR A 32 5.40 -5.75 2.41
N LEU A 33 4.59 -4.70 2.62
CA LEU A 33 3.72 -4.59 3.79
C LEU A 33 2.61 -5.64 3.81
N ILE A 34 2.00 -5.94 2.65
CA ILE A 34 0.99 -7.00 2.53
C ILE A 34 1.60 -8.35 2.88
N TRP A 35 2.73 -8.70 2.25
CA TRP A 35 3.42 -9.96 2.51
C TRP A 35 3.82 -10.07 3.98
N GLY A 36 4.52 -9.06 4.52
CA GLY A 36 5.01 -9.06 5.90
C GLY A 36 3.89 -9.20 6.92
N THR A 37 2.74 -8.57 6.68
CA THR A 37 1.58 -8.71 7.55
C THR A 37 1.01 -10.14 7.53
N LEU A 38 0.90 -10.75 6.34
CA LEU A 38 0.35 -12.11 6.21
C LEU A 38 1.32 -13.19 6.70
N SER A 39 2.63 -12.94 6.61
CA SER A 39 3.68 -13.85 7.08
C SER A 39 4.13 -13.60 8.52
N GLY A 40 3.47 -12.69 9.25
CA GLY A 40 3.74 -12.40 10.66
C GLY A 40 5.08 -11.71 10.93
N GLN A 41 5.63 -11.02 9.93
CA GLN A 41 6.89 -10.27 10.08
C GLN A 41 6.66 -8.95 10.81
N PRO A 42 7.61 -8.52 11.66
CA PRO A 42 7.55 -7.20 12.27
C PRO A 42 7.66 -6.12 11.20
N VAL A 43 6.89 -5.04 11.37
CA VAL A 43 6.99 -3.86 10.52
C VAL A 43 7.88 -2.83 11.24
N PRO A 44 9.04 -2.46 10.67
CA PRO A 44 9.92 -1.51 11.31
C PRO A 44 9.40 -0.08 11.17
N ASP A 45 9.65 0.77 12.17
CA ASP A 45 9.31 2.20 12.11
C ASP A 45 10.08 2.92 11.00
N ARG A 46 11.32 2.49 10.74
CA ARG A 46 12.19 2.99 9.67
C ARG A 46 12.74 1.84 8.85
N LEU A 47 12.87 2.06 7.55
CA LEU A 47 13.43 1.06 6.66
C LEU A 47 14.91 0.79 7.02
N PRO A 48 15.33 -0.49 7.03
CA PRO A 48 16.73 -0.82 7.27
C PRO A 48 17.59 -0.43 6.06
N PRO A 49 18.92 -0.25 6.23
CA PRO A 49 19.79 0.29 5.19
C PRO A 49 19.72 -0.46 3.84
N GLU A 50 19.57 -1.78 3.87
CA GLU A 50 19.43 -2.62 2.68
C GLU A 50 18.15 -2.31 1.90
N ALA A 51 17.04 -2.04 2.58
CA ALA A 51 15.79 -1.65 1.94
C ALA A 51 15.88 -0.23 1.36
N VAL A 52 16.54 0.69 2.06
CA VAL A 52 16.81 2.04 1.55
C VAL A 52 17.67 1.96 0.29
N ALA A 53 18.70 1.11 0.25
CA ALA A 53 19.55 0.91 -0.91
C ALA A 53 18.78 0.41 -2.14
N VAL A 54 17.91 -0.60 -1.95
CA VAL A 54 17.03 -1.09 -3.03
C VAL A 54 16.15 0.03 -3.57
N LEU A 55 15.47 0.78 -2.69
CA LEU A 55 14.56 1.84 -3.10
C LEU A 55 15.29 3.03 -3.75
N SER A 56 16.52 3.32 -3.32
CA SER A 56 17.35 4.40 -3.87
C SER A 56 17.89 4.06 -5.26
N ALA A 57 18.04 2.77 -5.58
CA ALA A 57 18.46 2.30 -6.90
C ALA A 57 17.32 2.29 -7.94
N LEU A 58 16.07 2.45 -7.51
CA LEU A 58 14.93 2.51 -8.42
C LEU A 58 14.96 3.80 -9.24
N SER A 59 14.44 3.71 -10.47
CA SER A 59 14.24 4.87 -11.33
C SER A 59 12.94 4.73 -12.13
N TRP A 60 12.48 5.84 -12.70
CA TRP A 60 11.39 5.83 -13.67
C TRP A 60 11.78 5.22 -15.02
N HIS A 61 13.07 4.96 -15.25
CA HIS A 61 13.62 4.54 -16.54
C HIS A 61 13.32 5.53 -17.69
N GLY A 62 13.21 6.83 -17.38
CA GLY A 62 12.97 7.93 -18.33
C GLY A 62 11.72 8.76 -18.02
N GLY A 63 11.38 9.67 -18.94
CA GLY A 63 10.07 10.36 -18.95
C GLY A 63 9.93 11.60 -18.05
N GLY A 64 11.02 12.22 -17.59
CA GLY A 64 10.99 13.53 -16.92
C GLY A 64 10.15 13.59 -15.63
N ARG A 65 9.84 12.43 -15.03
CA ARG A 65 9.01 12.36 -13.82
C ARG A 65 9.81 12.83 -12.60
N PRO A 66 9.14 13.46 -11.62
CA PRO A 66 9.79 13.93 -10.41
C PRO A 66 10.41 12.76 -9.62
N PRO A 67 11.48 13.02 -8.84
CA PRO A 67 12.03 12.04 -7.91
C PRO A 67 10.97 11.62 -6.87
N PRO A 68 11.15 10.47 -6.18
CA PRO A 68 10.25 10.06 -5.13
C PRO A 68 10.26 11.06 -3.96
N ASP A 69 9.13 11.15 -3.26
CA ASP A 69 9.10 11.81 -1.96
C ASP A 69 10.08 11.10 -1.00
N PRO A 70 10.95 11.82 -0.26
CA PRO A 70 11.91 11.23 0.68
C PRO A 70 11.30 10.26 1.70
N ALA A 71 10.03 10.45 2.09
CA ALA A 71 9.31 9.55 2.98
C ALA A 71 9.18 8.13 2.40
N LEU A 72 9.09 8.00 1.06
CA LEU A 72 9.04 6.72 0.37
C LEU A 72 10.34 5.92 0.54
N LEU A 73 11.47 6.57 0.83
CA LEU A 73 12.76 5.91 1.01
C LEU A 73 13.04 5.54 2.47
N SER A 74 12.22 5.99 3.42
CA SER A 74 12.59 5.95 4.85
C SER A 74 11.62 5.19 5.75
N THR A 75 10.38 4.97 5.32
CA THR A 75 9.33 4.27 6.09
C THR A 75 8.61 3.26 5.21
N LEU A 76 8.02 2.20 5.79
CA LEU A 76 7.18 1.27 5.03
C LEU A 76 5.72 1.74 4.97
N ILE A 77 5.24 2.39 6.03
CA ILE A 77 3.85 2.85 6.17
C ILE A 77 3.78 4.36 5.97
N ASP A 78 2.93 4.80 5.04
CA ASP A 78 2.63 6.22 4.86
C ASP A 78 1.69 6.74 5.96
N PRO A 79 1.77 8.04 6.32
CA PRO A 79 0.77 8.67 7.18
C PRO A 79 -0.66 8.49 6.63
N PRO A 80 -1.67 8.31 7.50
CA PRO A 80 -3.06 8.24 7.07
C PRO A 80 -3.49 9.48 6.27
N ARG A 81 -4.13 9.26 5.12
CA ARG A 81 -4.71 10.32 4.28
C ARG A 81 -6.21 10.41 4.56
N GLU A 82 -6.54 10.87 5.76
CA GLU A 82 -7.93 10.99 6.22
C GLU A 82 -8.64 12.19 5.58
N GLY A 83 -9.97 12.18 5.62
CA GLY A 83 -10.80 13.26 5.08
C GLY A 83 -12.29 12.91 5.13
N PRO A 84 -13.19 13.90 4.89
CA PRO A 84 -14.61 13.64 4.90
C PRO A 84 -15.01 12.67 3.78
N LEU A 85 -15.91 11.74 4.09
CA LEU A 85 -16.53 10.89 3.08
C LEU A 85 -17.51 11.72 2.23
N ARG A 86 -17.28 11.76 0.92
CA ARG A 86 -18.19 12.41 -0.03
C ARG A 86 -19.57 11.75 0.01
N PRO A 87 -20.69 12.51 -0.01
CA PRO A 87 -22.05 11.97 0.02
C PRO A 87 -22.29 10.88 -1.03
N GLU A 88 -21.79 11.10 -2.25
CA GLU A 88 -21.88 10.14 -3.36
C GLU A 88 -21.37 8.72 -3.01
N ILE A 89 -20.32 8.61 -2.18
CA ILE A 89 -19.81 7.31 -1.76
C ILE A 89 -20.82 6.60 -0.85
N ARG A 90 -21.46 7.34 0.07
CA ARG A 90 -22.50 6.80 0.95
C ARG A 90 -23.73 6.37 0.15
N ASP A 91 -24.15 7.19 -0.80
CA ASP A 91 -25.32 6.91 -1.64
C ASP A 91 -25.10 5.65 -2.49
N ARG A 92 -23.93 5.50 -3.11
CA ARG A 92 -23.56 4.30 -3.88
C ARG A 92 -23.48 3.05 -3.00
N LEU A 93 -22.94 3.16 -1.79
CA LEU A 93 -22.91 2.05 -0.84
C LEU A 93 -24.32 1.63 -0.39
N ALA A 94 -25.23 2.58 -0.17
CA ALA A 94 -26.63 2.29 0.20
C ALA A 94 -27.38 1.54 -0.91
N VAL A 95 -27.04 1.78 -2.18
CA VAL A 95 -27.56 0.98 -3.31
C VAL A 95 -27.00 -0.43 -3.28
N LEU A 96 -25.69 -0.60 -3.08
CA LEU A 96 -25.04 -1.91 -3.04
C LEU A 96 -25.49 -2.76 -1.85
N SER A 97 -25.76 -2.17 -0.69
CA SER A 97 -26.15 -2.91 0.52
C SER A 97 -27.59 -3.45 0.49
N ARG A 98 -28.40 -3.05 -0.50
CA ARG A 98 -29.78 -3.53 -0.70
C ARG A 98 -29.86 -4.64 -1.75
N ARG A 99 -28.74 -5.01 -2.36
CA ARG A 99 -28.62 -6.14 -3.29
C ARG A 99 -28.14 -7.35 -2.54
#